data_AF-A0A1Q7AEP3-F1
#
_entry.id   AF-A0A1Q7AEP3-F1
#
_cell.length_a   1.000
_cell.length_b   1.000
_cell.length_c   1.000
_cell.angle_alpha   90.00
_cell.angle_beta   90.00
_cell.angle_gamma   90.00
#
_symmetry.space_group_name_H-M   'P 1'
#
loop_
_entity.id
_entity.type
_entity.pdbx_description
1 polymer ?
#
loop_
_entity_poly.entity_id
_entity_poly.type
_entity_poly.pdbx_seq_one_letter_code
_entity_poly.pdbx_strand_id
1 'polypeptide(L)'
;MVREFPLAGQVDLGSGPYLAATLLLFGMTLVGYLGLNEERRGGAFWAAGATLASLVLIVIVIMTPHINRYVVAPPQELAYAAGLNLGRQDQFIAYGTTRPSSVFYAKRKTLFVPFGEEDKIRSALKEPTRVMILLPESAQSMLPAEANGLVPILKRYGYVLLANQPMVTVPEGAAPPPPPSILGH
;
A
#
# COMPACT_ATOMS: atom_id res chain seq x y z
N MET A 1 2.61 -8.92 -11.11
CA MET A 1 1.91 -8.57 -9.85
C MET A 1 2.87 -8.17 -8.73
N VAL A 2 3.86 -8.96 -8.32
CA VAL A 2 4.77 -8.64 -7.19
C VAL A 2 5.61 -7.35 -7.40
N ARG A 3 5.94 -6.99 -8.65
CA ARG A 3 6.68 -5.75 -8.95
C ARG A 3 5.85 -4.47 -8.82
N GLU A 4 4.54 -4.56 -9.01
CA GLU A 4 3.61 -3.39 -8.92
C GLU A 4 2.98 -3.25 -7.54
N PHE A 5 3.00 -4.33 -6.76
CA PHE A 5 2.48 -4.43 -5.41
C PHE A 5 3.47 -5.32 -4.63
N PRO A 6 4.45 -4.70 -3.95
CA PRO A 6 5.52 -5.42 -3.26
C PRO A 6 4.96 -6.43 -2.25
N LEU A 7 3.80 -6.09 -1.67
CA LEU A 7 3.07 -6.95 -0.75
C LEU A 7 2.05 -7.89 -1.42
N ALA A 8 1.78 -7.84 -2.73
CA ALA A 8 0.76 -8.72 -3.35
C ALA A 8 1.05 -10.22 -3.17
N GLY A 9 2.32 -10.60 -3.01
CA GLY A 9 2.70 -11.98 -2.67
C GLY A 9 2.61 -12.32 -1.17
N GLN A 10 2.46 -11.30 -0.32
CA GLN A 10 2.34 -11.41 1.15
C GLN A 10 0.96 -10.97 1.66
N VAL A 11 0.02 -10.59 0.77
CA VAL A 11 -1.38 -10.37 1.15
C VAL A 11 -1.94 -11.74 1.50
N ASP A 12 -1.86 -12.08 2.78
CA ASP A 12 -2.73 -13.09 3.37
C ASP A 12 -4.16 -12.68 3.02
N LEU A 13 -4.88 -13.51 2.26
CA LEU A 13 -6.29 -13.27 1.95
C LEU A 13 -7.17 -13.31 3.22
N GLY A 14 -6.55 -13.58 4.37
CA GLY A 14 -7.16 -13.58 5.69
C GLY A 14 -8.21 -14.66 5.78
N SER A 15 -9.24 -14.43 6.58
CA SER A 15 -10.36 -15.36 6.72
C SER A 15 -11.29 -15.39 5.49
N GLY A 16 -11.13 -14.49 4.51
CA GLY A 16 -12.06 -14.30 3.40
C GLY A 16 -12.34 -15.57 2.58
N PRO A 17 -11.31 -16.26 2.04
CA PRO A 17 -11.49 -17.50 1.29
C PRO A 17 -12.11 -18.62 2.13
N TYR A 18 -11.75 -18.70 3.42
CA TYR A 18 -12.29 -19.72 4.33
C TYR A 18 -13.78 -19.48 4.63
N LEU A 19 -14.19 -18.23 4.82
CA LEU A 19 -15.60 -17.86 4.99
C LEU A 19 -16.41 -18.15 3.73
N ALA A 20 -15.87 -17.83 2.54
CA ALA A 20 -16.50 -18.15 1.27
C ALA A 20 -16.66 -19.66 1.06
N ALA A 21 -15.61 -20.45 1.34
CA ALA A 21 -15.66 -21.91 1.23
C ALA A 21 -16.67 -22.53 2.20
N THR A 22 -16.69 -22.06 3.45
CA THR A 22 -17.64 -22.53 4.47
C THR A 22 -19.08 -22.23 4.07
N LEU A 23 -19.35 -21.00 3.61
CA LEU A 23 -20.66 -20.59 3.13
C LEU A 23 -21.13 -21.43 1.94
N LEU A 24 -20.24 -21.69 0.99
CA LEU A 24 -20.55 -22.53 -0.18
C LEU A 24 -20.87 -23.97 0.23
N LEU A 25 -20.12 -24.55 1.16
CA LEU A 25 -20.41 -25.88 1.69
C LEU A 25 -21.79 -25.95 2.34
N PHE A 26 -22.10 -25.02 3.25
CA PHE A 26 -23.41 -24.95 3.88
C PHE A 26 -24.54 -24.72 2.87
N GLY A 27 -24.34 -23.84 1.90
CA GLY A 27 -25.30 -23.58 0.83
C GLY A 27 -25.56 -24.80 -0.03
N MET A 28 -24.51 -25.52 -0.45
CA MET A 28 -24.64 -26.76 -1.22
C MET A 28 -25.36 -27.85 -0.43
N THR A 29 -25.03 -28.03 0.85
CA THR A 29 -25.71 -29.00 1.72
C THR A 29 -27.19 -28.66 1.88
N LEU A 30 -27.53 -27.38 2.07
CA LEU A 30 -28.92 -26.93 2.26
C LEU A 30 -29.74 -27.06 0.97
N VAL A 31 -29.15 -26.70 -0.18
CA VAL A 31 -29.76 -26.87 -1.51
C VAL A 31 -29.97 -28.35 -1.81
N GLY A 32 -29.00 -29.21 -1.52
CA GLY A 32 -29.14 -30.66 -1.66
C GLY A 32 -30.26 -31.21 -0.77
N TYR A 33 -30.27 -30.84 0.51
CA TYR A 33 -31.28 -31.30 1.47
C TYR A 33 -32.71 -30.89 1.09
N LEU A 34 -32.91 -29.64 0.66
CA LEU A 34 -34.23 -29.13 0.28
C LEU A 34 -34.63 -29.54 -1.14
N GLY A 35 -33.66 -29.69 -2.05
CA GLY A 35 -33.88 -30.01 -3.45
C GLY A 35 -34.23 -31.48 -3.71
N LEU A 36 -33.79 -32.38 -2.83
CA LEU A 36 -34.14 -33.81 -2.87
C LEU A 36 -35.59 -34.09 -2.42
N ASN A 37 -36.30 -33.10 -1.90
CA ASN A 37 -37.69 -33.24 -1.49
C ASN A 37 -38.60 -32.37 -2.39
N GLU A 38 -39.53 -33.01 -3.10
CA GLU A 38 -40.35 -32.39 -4.14
C GLU A 38 -41.27 -31.29 -3.59
N GLU A 39 -41.77 -31.43 -2.36
CA GLU A 39 -42.56 -30.42 -1.67
C GLU A 39 -41.73 -29.20 -1.21
N ARG A 40 -40.41 -29.37 -1.06
CA ARG A 40 -39.50 -28.35 -0.52
C ARG A 40 -38.56 -27.75 -1.57
N ARG A 41 -38.75 -28.11 -2.85
CA ARG A 41 -37.96 -27.60 -3.97
C ARG A 41 -37.93 -26.07 -4.06
N GLY A 42 -39.01 -25.40 -3.68
CA GLY A 42 -39.04 -23.93 -3.56
C GLY A 42 -38.05 -23.39 -2.53
N GLY A 43 -37.83 -24.11 -1.43
CA GLY A 43 -36.83 -23.77 -0.42
C GLY A 43 -35.39 -23.92 -0.93
N ALA A 44 -35.14 -24.86 -1.85
CA ALA A 44 -33.82 -25.01 -2.48
C ALA A 44 -33.43 -23.79 -3.32
N PHE A 45 -34.39 -23.18 -4.03
CA PHE A 45 -34.15 -21.93 -4.77
C PHE A 45 -33.81 -20.76 -3.85
N TRP A 46 -34.52 -20.62 -2.72
CA TRP A 46 -34.22 -19.61 -1.72
C TRP A 46 -32.84 -19.83 -1.07
N ALA A 47 -32.48 -21.07 -0.75
CA ALA A 47 -31.18 -21.43 -0.21
C ALA A 47 -30.03 -21.09 -1.19
N ALA A 48 -30.20 -21.42 -2.47
CA ALA A 48 -29.24 -21.09 -3.51
C ALA A 48 -29.08 -19.57 -3.66
N GLY A 49 -30.19 -18.83 -3.72
CA GLY A 49 -30.18 -17.37 -3.82
C GLY A 49 -29.53 -16.69 -2.62
N ALA A 50 -29.87 -17.14 -1.40
CA ALA A 50 -29.29 -16.61 -0.16
C ALA A 50 -27.79 -16.88 -0.07
N THR A 51 -27.33 -18.05 -0.52
CA THR A 51 -25.90 -18.40 -0.58
C THR A 51 -25.17 -17.47 -1.55
N LEU A 52 -25.73 -17.26 -2.74
CA LEU A 52 -25.12 -16.41 -3.76
C LEU A 52 -25.05 -14.95 -3.30
N ALA A 53 -26.14 -14.42 -2.73
CA ALA A 53 -26.20 -13.07 -2.19
C ALA A 53 -25.21 -12.86 -1.04
N SER A 54 -25.10 -13.85 -0.14
CA SER A 54 -24.16 -13.80 0.98
C SER A 54 -22.70 -13.85 0.50
N LEU A 55 -22.42 -14.60 -0.57
CA LEU A 55 -21.08 -14.65 -1.15
C LEU A 55 -20.69 -13.28 -1.75
N VAL A 56 -21.61 -12.64 -2.48
CA VAL A 56 -21.41 -11.27 -2.99
C VAL A 56 -21.18 -10.30 -1.83
N LEU A 57 -21.94 -10.41 -0.74
CA LEU A 57 -21.79 -9.55 0.42
C LEU A 57 -20.41 -9.74 1.10
N ILE A 58 -19.92 -10.97 1.24
CA ILE A 58 -18.58 -11.26 1.76
C ILE A 58 -17.50 -10.60 0.90
N VAL A 59 -17.64 -10.68 -0.43
CA VAL A 59 -16.70 -10.02 -1.35
C VAL A 59 -16.68 -8.51 -1.11
N ILE A 60 -17.84 -7.87 -1.03
CA ILE A 60 -17.96 -6.42 -0.87
C ILE A 60 -17.46 -5.95 0.51
N VAL A 61 -17.85 -6.65 1.58
CA VAL A 61 -17.64 -6.17 2.96
C VAL A 61 -16.28 -6.61 3.51
N ILE A 62 -15.74 -7.74 3.06
CA ILE A 62 -14.50 -8.30 3.61
C ILE A 62 -13.36 -8.16 2.61
N MET A 63 -13.52 -8.68 1.39
CA MET A 63 -12.42 -8.68 0.42
C MET A 63 -12.11 -7.28 -0.13
N THR A 64 -13.11 -6.49 -0.51
CA THR A 64 -12.89 -5.15 -1.07
C THR A 64 -12.13 -4.20 -0.14
N PRO A 65 -12.51 -4.00 1.15
CA PRO A 65 -11.74 -3.11 2.03
C PRO A 65 -10.36 -3.67 2.37
N HIS A 66 -10.21 -5.00 2.44
CA HIS A 66 -8.91 -5.62 2.63
C HIS A 66 -7.97 -5.30 1.45
N ILE A 67 -8.43 -5.51 0.22
CA ILE A 67 -7.68 -5.13 -0.99
C ILE A 67 -7.37 -3.63 -0.98
N ASN A 68 -8.35 -2.76 -0.71
CA ASN A 68 -8.14 -1.31 -0.69
C ASN A 68 -7.02 -0.88 0.28
N ARG A 69 -7.00 -1.46 1.49
CA ARG A 69 -6.02 -1.16 2.54
C ARG A 69 -4.59 -1.53 2.16
N TYR A 70 -4.39 -2.64 1.45
CA TYR A 70 -3.04 -3.15 1.15
C TYR A 70 -2.54 -2.80 -0.26
N VAL A 71 -3.44 -2.44 -1.18
CA VAL A 71 -3.15 -2.33 -2.61
C VAL A 71 -3.31 -0.88 -3.12
N VAL A 72 -4.27 -0.11 -2.57
CA VAL A 72 -4.68 1.18 -3.15
C VAL A 72 -4.31 2.38 -2.25
N ALA A 73 -4.60 2.32 -0.96
CA ALA A 73 -4.32 3.40 -0.01
C ALA A 73 -2.83 3.75 0.20
N PRO A 74 -1.89 2.78 0.28
CA PRO A 74 -0.51 3.06 0.69
C PRO A 74 0.25 4.08 -0.19
N PRO A 75 0.26 3.96 -1.53
CA PRO A 75 0.96 4.93 -2.37
C PRO A 75 0.28 6.31 -2.40
N GLN A 76 -1.03 6.39 -2.14
CA GLN A 76 -1.76 7.66 -2.11
C GLN A 76 -1.46 8.47 -0.85
N GLU A 77 -1.42 7.82 0.31
CA GLU A 77 -1.03 8.46 1.58
C GLU A 77 0.41 8.97 1.54
N LEU A 78 1.34 8.17 0.99
CA LEU A 78 2.75 8.56 0.86
C LEU A 78 2.94 9.69 -0.15
N ALA A 79 2.23 9.67 -1.28
CA ALA A 79 2.24 10.77 -2.25
C ALA A 79 1.66 12.05 -1.64
N TYR A 80 0.57 11.95 -0.88
CA TYR A 80 -0.01 13.09 -0.16
C TYR A 80 0.97 13.67 0.88
N ALA A 81 1.62 12.82 1.67
CA ALA A 81 2.63 13.24 2.64
C ALA A 81 3.83 13.91 1.95
N ALA A 82 4.28 13.39 0.81
CA ALA A 82 5.31 14.05 0.01
C ALA A 82 4.84 15.44 -0.47
N GLY A 83 3.60 15.54 -0.94
CA GLY A 83 2.99 16.80 -1.38
C GLY A 83 2.90 17.87 -0.29
N LEU A 84 2.67 17.48 0.96
CA LEU A 84 2.66 18.43 2.10
C LEU A 84 4.06 18.95 2.45
N ASN A 85 5.09 18.14 2.27
CA ASN A 85 6.45 18.45 2.70
C ASN A 85 7.32 19.07 1.60
N LEU A 86 6.87 19.01 0.35
CA LEU A 86 7.53 19.64 -0.80
C LEU A 86 6.94 21.04 -1.05
N GLY A 87 7.81 22.02 -1.28
CA GLY A 87 7.46 23.32 -1.84
C GLY A 87 7.04 23.22 -3.31
N ARG A 88 6.59 24.34 -3.91
CA ARG A 88 6.12 24.37 -5.31
C ARG A 88 7.21 24.09 -6.35
N GLN A 89 8.48 24.34 -6.00
CA GLN A 89 9.64 24.14 -6.87
C GLN A 89 10.38 22.83 -6.56
N ASP A 90 9.98 22.14 -5.50
CA ASP A 90 10.62 20.90 -5.05
C ASP A 90 10.14 19.70 -5.87
N GLN A 91 10.98 18.68 -5.98
CA GLN A 91 10.78 17.58 -6.90
C GLN A 91 10.33 16.31 -6.17
N PHE A 92 9.23 15.72 -6.65
CA PHE A 92 8.79 14.41 -6.22
C PHE A 92 9.21 13.37 -7.25
N ILE A 93 9.86 12.29 -6.85
CA ILE A 93 10.27 11.20 -7.73
C ILE A 93 9.49 9.95 -7.35
N ALA A 94 8.76 9.39 -8.31
CA ALA A 94 8.10 8.10 -8.16
C ALA A 94 8.95 7.04 -8.88
N TYR A 95 9.66 6.21 -8.11
CA TYR A 95 10.55 5.18 -8.63
C TYR A 95 9.88 3.80 -8.63
N GLY A 96 9.96 3.09 -9.75
CA GLY A 96 9.36 1.76 -9.91
C GLY A 96 7.83 1.76 -10.03
N THR A 97 7.19 2.92 -10.01
CA THR A 97 5.75 3.07 -10.23
C THR A 97 5.46 4.24 -11.15
N THR A 98 4.67 4.01 -12.20
CA THR A 98 4.22 5.02 -13.17
C THR A 98 2.79 5.46 -12.92
N ARG A 99 2.25 5.20 -11.72
CA ARG A 99 0.84 5.46 -11.42
C ARG A 99 0.52 6.94 -11.48
N PRO A 100 -0.43 7.37 -12.33
CA PRO A 100 -0.85 8.77 -12.40
C PRO A 100 -1.40 9.31 -11.07
N SER A 101 -1.94 8.42 -10.23
CA SER A 101 -2.46 8.78 -8.90
C SER A 101 -1.39 9.44 -8.02
N SER A 102 -0.12 9.10 -8.17
CA SER A 102 0.98 9.72 -7.41
C SER A 102 1.08 11.22 -7.68
N VAL A 103 0.90 11.66 -8.93
CA VAL A 103 0.89 13.09 -9.29
C VAL A 103 -0.34 13.79 -8.69
N PHE A 104 -1.50 13.13 -8.80
CA PHE A 104 -2.77 13.69 -8.35
C PHE A 104 -2.78 13.97 -6.85
N TYR A 105 -2.28 13.03 -6.03
CA TYR A 105 -2.24 13.17 -4.58
C TYR A 105 -1.05 14.00 -4.09
N ALA A 106 0.11 13.93 -4.74
CA ALA A 106 1.24 14.79 -4.38
C ALA A 106 1.00 16.26 -4.73
N LYS A 107 0.21 16.58 -5.76
CA LYS A 107 -0.01 17.96 -6.25
C LYS A 107 1.31 18.72 -6.45
N ARG A 108 2.35 18.01 -6.89
CA ARG A 108 3.71 18.52 -7.14
C ARG A 108 4.26 17.96 -8.43
N LYS A 109 5.29 18.63 -8.95
CA LYS A 109 6.00 18.18 -10.16
C LYS A 109 6.61 16.81 -9.87
N THR A 110 6.04 15.79 -10.50
CA THR A 110 6.41 14.40 -10.27
C THR A 110 7.22 13.87 -11.43
N LEU A 111 8.42 13.40 -11.16
CA LEU A 111 9.26 12.67 -12.10
C LEU A 111 8.99 11.18 -11.92
N PHE A 112 8.44 10.54 -12.94
CA PHE A 112 8.30 9.09 -12.98
C PHE A 112 9.59 8.46 -13.50
N VAL A 113 10.16 7.56 -12.71
CA VAL A 113 11.36 6.82 -13.10
C VAL A 113 11.07 5.33 -13.02
N PRO A 114 11.01 4.61 -14.16
CA PRO A 114 10.89 3.16 -14.15
C PRO A 114 12.20 2.50 -13.70
N PHE A 115 12.14 1.21 -13.34
CA PHE A 115 13.33 0.42 -13.03
C PHE A 115 14.27 0.38 -14.25
N GLY A 116 15.58 0.57 -14.03
CA GLY A 116 16.59 0.61 -15.09
C GLY A 116 16.89 2.01 -15.63
N GLU A 117 16.22 3.06 -15.13
CA GLU A 117 16.46 4.46 -15.50
C GLU A 117 17.01 5.30 -14.33
N GLU A 118 17.87 4.69 -13.50
CA GLU A 118 18.43 5.30 -12.28
C GLU A 118 19.26 6.56 -12.58
N ASP A 119 19.77 6.72 -13.81
CA ASP A 119 20.48 7.93 -14.25
C ASP A 119 19.61 9.20 -14.18
N LYS A 120 18.29 9.06 -14.33
CA LYS A 120 17.34 10.17 -14.13
C LYS A 120 17.26 10.59 -12.67
N ILE A 121 17.35 9.64 -11.74
CA ILE A 121 17.41 9.91 -10.29
C ILE A 121 18.72 10.62 -9.96
N ARG A 122 19.84 10.13 -10.50
CA ARG A 122 21.15 10.78 -10.32
C ARG A 122 21.13 12.23 -10.80
N SER A 123 20.47 12.49 -11.92
CA SER A 123 20.36 13.84 -12.47
C SER A 123 19.51 14.76 -11.60
N ALA A 124 18.37 14.26 -11.09
CA ALA A 124 17.50 15.00 -10.19
C ALA A 124 18.13 15.29 -8.82
N LEU A 125 18.93 14.37 -8.28
CA LEU A 125 19.64 14.54 -7.00
C LEU A 125 20.79 15.57 -7.07
N LYS A 126 21.25 15.95 -8.27
CA LYS A 126 22.26 17.00 -8.45
C LYS A 126 21.67 18.41 -8.36
N GLU A 127 20.36 18.56 -8.50
CA GLU A 127 19.71 19.86 -8.34
C GLU A 127 19.70 20.25 -6.85
N PRO A 128 19.91 21.53 -6.50
CA PRO A 128 19.93 22.01 -5.11
C PRO A 128 18.52 22.08 -4.47
N THR A 129 17.51 21.47 -5.10
CA THR A 129 16.11 21.48 -4.65
C THR A 129 15.84 20.37 -3.66
N ARG A 130 14.75 20.49 -2.88
CA ARG A 130 14.33 19.39 -2.01
C ARG A 130 13.78 18.27 -2.87
N VAL A 131 14.30 17.06 -2.69
CA VAL A 131 13.90 15.88 -3.46
C VAL A 131 13.33 14.84 -2.50
N MET A 132 12.14 14.35 -2.82
CA MET A 132 11.55 13.19 -2.15
C MET A 132 11.34 12.06 -3.15
N ILE A 133 11.76 10.85 -2.79
CA ILE A 133 11.63 9.66 -3.64
C ILE A 133 10.68 8.67 -2.96
N LEU A 134 9.59 8.33 -3.65
CA LEU A 134 8.70 7.24 -3.30
C LEU A 134 9.11 5.97 -4.05
N LEU A 135 9.40 4.90 -3.33
CA LEU A 135 9.79 3.62 -3.92
C LEU A 135 9.33 2.40 -3.09
N PRO A 136 9.18 1.21 -3.72
CA PRO A 136 9.08 -0.06 -3.01
C PRO A 136 10.32 -0.35 -2.16
N GLU A 137 10.15 -0.82 -0.92
CA GLU A 137 11.27 -1.14 -0.02
C GLU A 137 12.26 -2.14 -0.64
N SER A 138 11.75 -3.11 -1.40
CA SER A 138 12.58 -4.08 -2.14
C SER A 138 13.47 -3.45 -3.21
N ALA A 139 13.16 -2.23 -3.66
CA ALA A 139 13.91 -1.51 -4.68
C ALA A 139 14.91 -0.51 -4.08
N GLN A 140 14.99 -0.39 -2.75
CA GLN A 140 15.90 0.54 -2.11
C GLN A 140 17.38 0.23 -2.44
N SER A 141 17.73 -1.06 -2.58
CA SER A 141 19.07 -1.50 -2.97
C SER A 141 19.42 -1.24 -4.44
N MET A 142 18.44 -0.86 -5.27
CA MET A 142 18.65 -0.53 -6.68
C MET A 142 18.90 0.97 -6.89
N LEU A 143 18.77 1.77 -5.84
CA LEU A 143 19.03 3.20 -5.93
C LEU A 143 20.52 3.48 -6.19
N PRO A 144 20.83 4.57 -6.93
CA PRO A 144 22.20 4.95 -7.20
C PRO A 144 22.90 5.40 -5.90
N ALA A 145 24.23 5.28 -5.82
CA ALA A 145 24.99 5.50 -4.59
C ALA A 145 24.80 6.91 -3.99
N GLU A 146 24.48 7.90 -4.82
CA GLU A 146 24.16 9.27 -4.42
C GLU A 146 22.88 9.36 -3.57
N ALA A 147 22.01 8.35 -3.63
CA ALA A 147 20.78 8.24 -2.85
C ALA A 147 21.00 7.60 -1.46
N ASN A 148 22.21 7.12 -1.14
CA ASN A 148 22.51 6.49 0.16
C ASN A 148 22.41 7.47 1.34
N GLY A 149 22.52 8.78 1.08
CA GLY A 149 22.33 9.82 2.09
C GLY A 149 20.86 10.18 2.35
N LEU A 150 19.90 9.60 1.61
CA LEU A 150 18.50 9.90 1.79
C LEU A 150 17.97 9.25 3.07
N VAL A 151 17.24 10.03 3.86
CA VAL A 151 16.66 9.56 5.13
C VAL A 151 15.23 9.08 4.87
N PRO A 152 14.84 7.89 5.40
CA PRO A 152 13.45 7.44 5.34
C PRO A 152 12.57 8.30 6.23
N ILE A 153 11.61 9.00 5.62
CA ILE A 153 10.62 9.83 6.32
C ILE A 153 9.44 8.99 6.77
N LEU A 154 8.92 8.13 5.89
CA LEU A 154 7.72 7.36 6.15
C LEU A 154 7.81 6.00 5.45
N LYS A 155 7.56 4.94 6.22
CA LYS A 155 7.46 3.56 5.72
C LYS A 155 6.04 3.05 5.94
N ARG A 156 5.36 2.61 4.89
CA ARG A 156 4.03 2.00 4.98
C ARG A 156 3.84 0.94 3.90
N TYR A 157 3.37 -0.23 4.32
CA TYR A 157 2.92 -1.30 3.44
C TYR A 157 3.91 -1.64 2.29
N GLY A 158 5.19 -1.79 2.61
CA GLY A 158 6.23 -2.16 1.65
C GLY A 158 6.70 -1.02 0.73
N TYR A 159 6.27 0.22 0.98
CA TYR A 159 6.77 1.43 0.33
C TYR A 159 7.49 2.34 1.33
N VAL A 160 8.51 3.03 0.84
CA VAL A 160 9.33 3.96 1.59
C VAL A 160 9.34 5.31 0.86
N LEU A 161 9.13 6.38 1.63
CA LEU A 161 9.38 7.74 1.21
C LEU A 161 10.73 8.19 1.75
N LEU A 162 11.69 8.42 0.86
CA LEU A 162 13.03 8.91 1.15
C LEU A 162 13.12 10.41 0.85
N ALA A 163 13.94 11.16 1.60
CA ALA A 163 14.22 12.56 1.29
C ALA A 163 15.69 12.94 1.46
N ASN A 164 16.13 13.94 0.71
CA ASN A 164 17.48 14.49 0.79
C ASN A 164 17.71 15.42 1.99
N GLN A 165 16.65 15.78 2.73
CA GLN A 165 16.73 16.63 3.90
C GLN A 165 15.85 16.09 5.04
N PRO A 166 16.32 16.08 6.29
CA PRO A 166 15.52 15.67 7.44
C PRO A 166 14.32 16.61 7.61
N MET A 167 13.16 16.06 7.99
CA MET A 167 11.95 16.84 8.26
C MET A 167 12.01 17.63 9.57
N VAL A 168 13.00 17.34 10.41
CA VAL A 168 13.28 18.07 11.64
C VAL A 168 14.63 18.74 11.44
N THR A 169 14.62 20.05 11.22
CA THR A 169 15.78 20.89 11.51
C THR A 169 15.96 20.87 13.02
N VAL A 170 16.79 19.96 13.54
CA VAL A 170 17.33 20.13 14.88
C VAL A 170 18.17 21.40 14.80
N PRO A 171 17.82 22.48 15.53
CA PRO A 171 18.63 23.69 15.50
C PRO A 171 20.05 23.32 15.90
N GLU A 172 21.02 23.79 15.13
CA GLU A 172 22.45 23.58 15.32
C GLU A 172 22.85 24.17 16.68
N GLY A 173 22.80 23.33 17.73
CA GLY A 173 22.92 23.75 19.13
C GLY A 173 22.01 23.04 20.14
N ALA A 174 21.07 22.17 19.72
CA ALA A 174 20.30 21.37 20.67
C ALA A 174 21.18 20.27 21.30
N ALA A 175 21.30 20.31 22.63
CA ALA A 175 22.07 19.34 23.42
C ALA A 175 21.63 17.88 23.10
N PRO A 176 22.56 16.91 23.10
CA PRO A 176 22.24 15.51 22.87
C PRO A 176 21.16 15.05 23.86
N PRO A 177 20.19 14.23 23.42
CA PRO A 177 19.12 13.76 24.29
C PRO A 177 19.72 13.00 25.49
N PRO A 178 19.23 13.25 26.72
CA PRO A 178 19.73 12.54 27.89
C PRO A 178 19.49 11.03 27.72
N PRO A 179 20.44 10.17 28.16
CA PRO A 179 20.31 8.74 28.03
C PRO A 179 19.03 8.24 28.71
N PRO A 180 18.35 7.23 28.13
CA PRO A 180 17.09 6.73 28.67
C PRO A 180 17.32 6.20 30.09
N SER A 181 16.65 6.82 31.06
CA SER A 181 16.57 6.31 32.41
C SER A 181 15.80 5.00 32.37
N ILE A 182 16.49 3.89 32.62
CA ILE A 182 15.87 2.59 32.86
C ILE A 182 15.14 2.71 34.20
N LEU A 183 13.86 3.08 34.15
CA LEU A 183 12.96 2.90 35.28
C LEU A 183 12.49 1.46 35.27
N GLY A 184 13.21 0.63 36.04
CA GLY A 184 12.69 -0.66 36.48
C GLY A 184 11.62 -0.45 37.54
N HIS A 185 10.48 -1.11 37.35
CA HIS A 185 9.57 -1.63 38.37
C HIS A 185 8.82 -2.82 37.80
#